data_AF-A0A539D4W4-F1
#
_entry.id   AF-A0A539D4W4-F1
#
_cell.length_a   1.000
_cell.length_b   1.000
_cell.length_c   1.000
_cell.angle_alpha   90.00
_cell.angle_beta   90.00
_cell.angle_gamma   90.00
#
_symmetry.space_group_name_H-M   'P 1'
#
loop_
_entity.id
_entity.type
_entity.pdbx_description
1 polymer ?
#
loop_
_entity_poly.entity_id
_entity_poly.type
_entity_poly.pdbx_seq_one_letter_code
_entity_poly.pdbx_strand_id
1 'polypeptide(L)'
;MALDKIAFLPFGLMVDRWRWGVFSSETSPGQYNDAWSANMLRYQGLVPPGPRPANAFDAGAKYHIPGNTPYTRYFLAHIYQFQFHKAACEQAGWTGPLHRCSVYGNEEVGARFNAMMEMGQSRPWPEAMQAFTGQRENDASAVADYFAPLNTWLTAQNRGKDCGWEA
;
A
#
# COMPACT_ATOMS: atom_id res chain seq x y z
N MET A 1 7.27 9.94 -6.42
CA MET A 1 6.41 8.76 -6.65
C MET A 1 6.89 7.52 -5.90
N ALA A 2 7.97 6.82 -6.30
CA ALA A 2 8.31 5.54 -5.66
C ALA A 2 8.73 5.63 -4.18
N LEU A 3 9.49 6.66 -3.80
CA LEU A 3 9.87 6.92 -2.40
C LEU A 3 8.67 7.16 -1.47
N ASP A 4 7.53 7.57 -2.02
CA ASP A 4 6.28 7.77 -1.26
C ASP A 4 5.39 6.51 -1.34
N LYS A 5 5.21 5.95 -2.54
CA LYS A 5 4.25 4.86 -2.77
C LYS A 5 4.83 3.48 -2.51
N ILE A 6 6.00 3.17 -3.08
CA ILE A 6 6.62 1.84 -2.95
C ILE A 6 7.26 1.66 -1.58
N ALA A 7 8.01 2.66 -1.10
CA ALA A 7 8.64 2.58 0.22
C ALA A 7 7.62 2.49 1.37
N PHE A 8 6.39 2.99 1.17
CA PHE A 8 5.32 2.92 2.16
C PHE A 8 4.69 1.53 2.27
N LEU A 9 4.55 0.77 1.17
CA LEU A 9 3.76 -0.48 1.14
C LEU A 9 4.15 -1.47 2.25
N PRO A 10 5.44 -1.74 2.53
CA PRO A 10 5.79 -2.66 3.60
C PRO A 10 5.42 -2.12 4.99
N PHE A 11 5.57 -0.82 5.23
CA PHE A 11 5.10 -0.17 6.46
C PHE A 11 3.58 -0.27 6.61
N GLY A 12 2.84 0.03 5.53
CA GLY A 12 1.39 -0.07 5.46
C GLY A 12 0.84 -1.45 5.81
N LEU A 13 1.58 -2.50 5.45
CA LEU A 13 1.24 -3.89 5.76
C LEU A 13 1.58 -4.25 7.22
N MET A 14 2.79 -3.93 7.68
CA MET A 14 3.28 -4.47 8.95
C MET A 14 2.57 -3.93 10.19
N VAL A 15 2.01 -2.71 10.12
CA VAL A 15 1.37 -2.05 11.28
C VAL A 15 0.16 -2.83 11.76
N ASP A 16 -0.76 -3.19 10.87
CA ASP A 16 -1.94 -3.96 11.25
C ASP A 16 -1.61 -5.45 11.42
N ARG A 17 -0.59 -6.00 10.75
CA ARG A 17 -0.06 -7.34 11.07
C ARG A 17 0.38 -7.43 12.54
N TRP A 18 1.10 -6.43 13.03
CA TRP A 18 1.48 -6.34 14.45
C TRP A 18 0.24 -6.25 15.34
N ARG A 19 -0.72 -5.37 15.02
CA ARG A 19 -1.96 -5.22 15.80
C ARG A 19 -2.80 -6.50 15.83
N TRP A 20 -2.91 -7.22 14.73
CA TRP A 20 -3.64 -8.49 14.68
C TRP A 20 -2.98 -9.54 15.56
N GLY A 21 -1.65 -9.60 15.61
CA GLY A 21 -0.92 -10.44 16.58
C GLY A 21 -1.21 -10.06 18.02
N VAL A 22 -1.28 -8.76 18.33
CA VAL A 22 -1.67 -8.26 19.65
C VAL A 22 -3.12 -8.62 19.99
N PHE A 23 -4.07 -8.36 19.09
CA PHE A 23 -5.50 -8.60 19.31
C PHE A 23 -5.85 -10.08 19.42
N SER A 24 -5.13 -10.95 18.72
CA SER A 24 -5.27 -12.40 18.80
C SER A 24 -4.51 -13.02 19.99
N SER A 25 -3.78 -12.22 20.76
CA SER A 25 -2.90 -12.66 21.87
C SER A 25 -1.70 -13.52 21.44
N GLU A 26 -1.39 -13.61 20.15
CA GLU A 26 -0.15 -14.20 19.64
C GLU A 26 1.08 -13.39 20.11
N THR A 27 0.94 -12.06 20.19
CA THR A 27 1.95 -11.17 20.74
C THR A 27 1.54 -10.74 22.14
N SER A 28 2.25 -11.23 23.17
CA SER A 28 2.01 -10.81 24.56
C SER A 28 2.57 -9.39 24.83
N PRO A 29 2.09 -8.68 25.88
CA PRO A 29 2.58 -7.33 26.22
C PRO A 29 4.10 -7.22 26.37
N GLY A 30 4.76 -8.24 26.92
CA GLY A 30 6.22 -8.27 27.06
C GLY A 30 6.97 -8.39 25.73
N GLN A 31 6.29 -8.77 24.65
CA GLN A 31 6.85 -8.98 23.31
C GLN A 31 6.50 -7.85 22.33
N TYR A 32 5.75 -6.84 22.76
CA TYR A 32 5.23 -5.79 21.86
C TYR A 32 6.33 -5.13 21.04
N ASN A 33 7.42 -4.71 21.69
CA ASN A 33 8.49 -3.99 21.01
C ASN A 33 9.36 -4.89 20.13
N ASP A 34 9.58 -6.13 20.56
CA ASP A 34 10.36 -7.11 19.81
C ASP A 34 9.62 -7.53 18.54
N ALA A 35 8.32 -7.83 18.65
CA ALA A 35 7.48 -8.15 17.49
C ALA A 35 7.38 -6.97 16.52
N TRP A 36 7.32 -5.73 17.03
CA TRP A 36 7.34 -4.53 16.19
C TRP A 36 8.67 -4.41 15.43
N SER A 37 9.80 -4.56 16.12
CA SER A 37 11.14 -4.46 15.52
C SER A 37 11.41 -5.60 14.53
N ALA A 38 10.97 -6.83 14.85
CA ALA A 38 11.04 -7.97 13.93
C ALA A 38 10.23 -7.71 12.65
N ASN A 39 9.07 -7.07 12.75
CA ASN A 39 8.30 -6.66 11.58
C ASN A 39 8.99 -5.54 10.78
N MET A 40 9.61 -4.55 11.45
CA MET A 40 10.40 -3.51 10.77
C MET A 40 11.53 -4.15 9.96
N LEU A 41 12.27 -5.09 10.55
CA LEU A 41 13.32 -5.82 9.86
C LEU A 41 12.75 -6.64 8.72
N ARG A 42 11.79 -7.53 8.98
CA ARG A 42 11.19 -8.43 7.98
C ARG A 42 10.63 -7.70 6.77
N TYR A 43 9.86 -6.63 6.97
CA TYR A 43 9.14 -5.98 5.88
C TYR A 43 9.90 -4.80 5.27
N GLN A 44 10.68 -4.05 6.04
CA GLN A 44 11.34 -2.82 5.56
C GLN A 44 12.87 -2.89 5.54
N GLY A 45 13.49 -3.89 6.16
CA GLY A 45 14.95 -3.97 6.27
C GLY A 45 15.53 -2.95 7.23
N LEU A 46 14.73 -2.51 8.20
CA LEU A 46 15.10 -1.48 9.16
C LEU A 46 15.27 -2.07 10.55
N VAL A 47 16.33 -1.65 11.23
CA VAL A 47 16.59 -1.94 12.64
C VAL A 47 16.57 -0.65 13.46
N PRO A 48 16.23 -0.72 14.76
CA PRO A 48 16.44 0.42 15.65
C PRO A 48 17.92 0.88 15.62
N PRO A 49 18.19 2.19 15.64
CA PRO A 49 19.57 2.71 15.58
C PRO A 49 20.37 2.48 16.88
N GLY A 50 19.74 1.95 17.92
CA GLY A 50 20.35 1.67 19.21
C GLY A 50 19.44 0.81 20.09
N PRO A 51 19.94 0.38 21.27
CA PRO A 51 19.18 -0.48 22.17
C PRO A 51 17.88 0.20 22.63
N ARG A 52 16.82 -0.60 22.79
CA ARG A 52 15.54 -0.15 23.35
C ARG A 52 15.47 -0.55 24.84
N PRO A 53 14.99 0.34 25.72
CA PRO A 53 14.79 -0.02 27.13
C PRO A 53 13.70 -1.09 27.27
N ALA A 54 13.69 -1.82 28.37
CA ALA A 54 12.73 -2.91 28.61
C ALA A 54 11.25 -2.47 28.62
N ASN A 55 10.98 -1.18 28.85
CA ASN A 55 9.66 -0.59 28.81
C ASN A 55 9.36 0.19 27.52
N ALA A 56 10.14 -0.02 26.45
CA ALA A 56 9.90 0.60 25.15
C ALA A 56 8.57 0.14 24.55
N PHE A 57 7.89 1.06 23.87
CA PHE A 57 6.69 0.78 23.12
C PHE A 57 6.68 1.60 21.81
N ASP A 58 7.52 1.20 20.87
CA ASP A 58 7.81 1.95 19.63
C ASP A 58 6.60 2.02 18.71
N ALA A 59 5.79 0.95 18.67
CA ALA A 59 4.51 0.96 17.97
C ALA A 59 3.61 2.11 18.48
N GLY A 60 3.62 2.39 19.78
CA GLY A 60 2.87 3.48 20.41
C GLY A 60 3.27 4.87 19.94
N ALA A 61 4.49 5.05 19.41
CA ALA A 61 4.94 6.32 18.86
C ALA A 61 4.34 6.62 17.46
N LYS A 62 3.67 5.64 16.82
CA LYS A 62 2.95 5.87 15.57
C LYS A 62 1.50 6.27 15.88
N TYR A 63 1.12 7.52 15.60
CA TYR A 63 -0.22 8.13 15.83
C TYR A 63 -1.43 7.18 15.75
N HIS A 64 -1.50 6.36 14.69
CA HIS A 64 -2.63 5.46 14.45
C HIS A 64 -2.80 4.35 15.49
N ILE A 65 -1.73 3.95 16.18
CA ILE A 65 -1.76 2.96 17.26
C ILE A 65 -2.51 3.51 18.49
N PRO A 66 -2.06 4.59 19.17
CA PRO A 66 -2.81 5.16 20.29
C PRO A 66 -4.13 5.81 19.86
N GLY A 67 -4.22 6.32 18.62
CA GLY A 67 -5.46 6.84 18.04
C GLY A 67 -6.44 5.77 17.56
N ASN A 68 -6.18 4.48 17.85
CA ASN A 68 -7.00 3.31 17.50
C ASN A 68 -7.57 3.33 16.06
N THR A 69 -6.77 3.77 15.10
CA THR A 69 -7.20 3.88 13.70
C THR A 69 -6.64 2.69 12.89
N PRO A 70 -7.47 1.83 12.27
CA PRO A 70 -7.04 0.76 11.35
C PRO A 70 -6.06 1.24 10.27
N TYR A 71 -4.94 0.53 10.06
CA TYR A 71 -3.88 0.96 9.15
C TYR A 71 -3.95 0.32 7.75
N THR A 72 -4.54 -0.87 7.65
CA THR A 72 -4.71 -1.65 6.40
C THR A 72 -5.40 -0.82 5.30
N ARG A 73 -6.24 0.15 5.69
CA ARG A 73 -6.87 1.10 4.76
C ARG A 73 -5.85 1.81 3.86
N TYR A 74 -4.67 2.14 4.38
CA TYR A 74 -3.64 2.82 3.59
C TYR A 74 -2.95 1.87 2.62
N PHE A 75 -2.67 0.63 3.04
CA PHE A 75 -2.10 -0.39 2.16
C PHE A 75 -3.01 -0.68 0.97
N LEU A 76 -4.31 -0.92 1.23
CA LEU A 76 -5.31 -1.16 0.19
C LEU A 76 -5.53 0.07 -0.70
N ALA A 77 -5.60 1.27 -0.13
CA ALA A 77 -5.73 2.50 -0.92
C ALA A 77 -4.55 2.70 -1.88
N HIS A 78 -3.32 2.33 -1.49
CA HIS A 78 -2.15 2.38 -2.36
C HIS A 78 -2.16 1.33 -3.48
N ILE A 79 -3.03 0.32 -3.42
CA ILE A 79 -3.29 -0.61 -4.53
C ILE A 79 -4.42 -0.06 -5.40
N TYR A 80 -5.56 0.27 -4.79
CA TYR A 80 -6.76 0.75 -5.49
C TYR A 80 -6.51 2.03 -6.26
N GLN A 81 -5.66 2.93 -5.75
CA GLN A 81 -5.30 4.16 -6.46
C GLN A 81 -4.75 3.86 -7.87
N PHE A 82 -3.88 2.85 -8.02
CA PHE A 82 -3.31 2.51 -9.32
C PHE A 82 -4.26 1.69 -10.17
N GLN A 83 -5.07 0.82 -9.55
CA GLN A 83 -6.11 0.07 -10.24
C GLN A 83 -7.16 1.01 -10.86
N PHE A 84 -7.61 2.01 -10.10
CA PHE A 84 -8.49 3.08 -10.59
C PHE A 84 -7.82 3.92 -11.67
N HIS A 85 -6.56 4.34 -11.47
CA HIS A 85 -5.83 5.12 -12.48
C HIS A 85 -5.68 4.34 -13.79
N LYS A 86 -5.33 3.06 -13.74
CA LYS A 86 -5.23 2.19 -14.93
C LYS A 86 -6.56 2.09 -15.68
N ALA A 87 -7.65 1.77 -14.98
CA ALA A 87 -8.98 1.70 -15.59
C ALA A 87 -9.41 3.04 -16.21
N ALA A 88 -9.15 4.16 -15.52
CA ALA A 88 -9.45 5.49 -16.01
C ALA A 88 -8.68 5.82 -17.31
N CYS A 89 -7.40 5.44 -17.37
CA CYS A 89 -6.55 5.62 -18.55
C CYS A 89 -7.00 4.77 -19.73
N GLU A 90 -7.37 3.51 -19.48
CA GLU A 90 -7.92 2.61 -20.51
C GLU A 90 -9.23 3.17 -21.07
N GLN A 91 -10.13 3.66 -20.21
CA GLN A 91 -11.38 4.32 -20.62
C GLN A 91 -11.14 5.62 -21.40
N ALA A 92 -10.08 6.36 -21.07
CA ALA A 92 -9.66 7.55 -21.83
C ALA A 92 -8.98 7.21 -23.18
N GLY A 93 -8.83 5.93 -23.52
CA GLY A 93 -8.16 5.48 -24.75
C GLY A 93 -6.65 5.70 -24.74
N TRP A 94 -6.03 5.86 -23.57
CA TRP A 94 -4.58 6.05 -23.46
C TRP A 94 -3.82 4.74 -23.69
N THR A 95 -2.92 4.73 -24.66
CA THR A 95 -2.12 3.55 -25.04
C THR A 95 -0.64 3.65 -24.64
N GLY A 96 -0.23 4.76 -24.04
CA GLY A 96 1.15 5.00 -23.63
C GLY A 96 1.48 4.48 -22.22
N PRO A 97 2.68 4.80 -21.69
CA PRO A 97 3.05 4.40 -20.33
C PRO A 97 2.08 4.95 -19.28
N LEU A 98 1.65 4.10 -18.34
CA LEU A 98 0.60 4.44 -17.37
C LEU A 98 0.95 5.67 -16.50
N HIS A 99 2.23 5.85 -16.16
CA HIS A 99 2.70 6.99 -15.38
C HIS A 99 2.66 8.34 -16.11
N ARG A 100 2.38 8.35 -17.42
CA ARG A 100 2.21 9.57 -18.23
C ARG A 100 0.77 9.88 -18.58
N CYS A 101 -0.15 8.96 -18.30
CA CYS A 101 -1.56 9.17 -18.55
C CYS A 101 -2.10 10.32 -17.71
N SER A 102 -2.98 11.12 -18.32
CA SER A 102 -3.83 12.09 -17.65
C SER A 102 -5.27 11.91 -18.13
N VAL A 103 -6.21 11.93 -17.19
CA VAL A 103 -7.66 11.90 -17.47
C VAL A 103 -8.29 13.28 -17.34
N TYR A 104 -7.47 14.34 -17.25
CA TYR A 104 -7.94 15.72 -17.16
C TYR A 104 -8.82 16.07 -18.36
N GLY A 105 -10.01 16.63 -18.09
CA GLY A 105 -10.97 17.02 -19.13
C GLY A 105 -11.73 15.85 -19.77
N ASN A 106 -11.55 14.61 -19.31
CA ASN A 106 -12.34 13.47 -19.81
C ASN A 106 -13.66 13.34 -19.03
N GLU A 107 -14.72 13.90 -19.58
CA GLU A 107 -16.06 13.89 -18.95
C GLU A 107 -16.65 12.48 -18.84
N GLU A 108 -16.35 11.59 -19.78
CA GLU A 108 -16.87 10.22 -19.77
C GLU A 108 -16.27 9.40 -18.60
N VAL A 109 -14.96 9.47 -18.41
CA VAL A 109 -14.28 8.87 -17.25
C VAL A 109 -14.83 9.47 -15.95
N GLY A 110 -15.03 10.79 -15.92
CA GLY A 110 -15.62 11.48 -14.77
C GLY A 110 -17.03 10.97 -14.44
N ALA A 111 -17.89 10.78 -15.44
CA ALA A 111 -19.24 10.24 -15.25
C ALA A 111 -19.21 8.81 -14.69
N ARG A 112 -18.32 7.95 -15.20
CA ARG A 112 -18.13 6.58 -14.70
C ARG A 112 -17.62 6.56 -13.26
N PHE A 113 -16.66 7.43 -12.94
CA PHE A 113 -16.13 7.55 -11.58
C PHE A 113 -17.20 8.05 -10.60
N ASN A 114 -17.97 9.07 -10.99
CA ASN A 114 -19.08 9.59 -10.18
C ASN A 114 -20.14 8.51 -9.90
N ALA A 115 -20.51 7.71 -10.91
CA ALA A 115 -21.46 6.62 -10.72
C ALA A 115 -21.00 5.60 -9.66
N MET A 116 -19.70 5.28 -9.60
CA MET A 116 -19.13 4.46 -8.52
C MET A 116 -19.18 5.20 -7.17
N MET A 117 -18.80 6.48 -7.13
CA MET A 117 -18.75 7.26 -5.89
C MET A 117 -20.14 7.47 -5.26
N GLU A 118 -21.18 7.66 -6.08
CA GLU A 118 -22.57 7.81 -5.65
C GLU A 118 -23.11 6.56 -4.94
N MET A 119 -22.53 5.38 -5.18
CA MET A 119 -22.92 4.15 -4.49
C MET A 119 -22.65 4.22 -2.98
N GLY A 120 -21.63 5.00 -2.56
CA GLY A 120 -21.22 5.08 -1.16
C GLY A 120 -21.02 3.70 -0.53
N GLN A 121 -21.74 3.43 0.56
CA GLN A 121 -21.75 2.13 1.24
C GLN A 121 -23.04 1.31 0.99
N SER A 122 -23.84 1.69 -0.01
CA SER A 122 -25.10 1.01 -0.32
C SER A 122 -24.93 -0.34 -1.04
N ARG A 123 -23.72 -0.60 -1.57
CA ARG A 123 -23.36 -1.83 -2.29
C ARG A 123 -22.07 -2.42 -1.71
N PRO A 124 -21.87 -3.75 -1.81
CA PRO A 124 -20.59 -4.37 -1.52
C PRO A 124 -19.45 -3.73 -2.33
N TRP A 125 -18.29 -3.51 -1.69
CA TRP A 125 -17.16 -2.87 -2.36
C TRP A 125 -16.72 -3.53 -3.69
N PRO A 126 -16.83 -4.87 -3.91
CA PRO A 126 -16.50 -5.47 -5.20
C PRO A 126 -17.41 -5.02 -6.33
N GLU A 127 -18.68 -4.68 -6.03
CA GLU A 127 -19.63 -4.15 -7.02
C GLU A 127 -19.27 -2.71 -7.38
N ALA A 128 -18.90 -1.89 -6.39
CA ALA A 128 -18.40 -0.54 -6.64
C ALA A 128 -17.10 -0.56 -7.47
N MET A 129 -16.14 -1.43 -7.11
CA MET A 129 -14.91 -1.66 -7.88
C MET A 129 -15.22 -2.02 -9.33
N GLN A 130 -16.18 -2.93 -9.55
CA GLN A 130 -16.56 -3.37 -10.88
C GLN A 130 -17.24 -2.28 -11.70
N ALA A 131 -18.06 -1.44 -11.07
CA ALA A 131 -18.77 -0.36 -11.74
C ALA A 131 -17.81 0.64 -12.41
N PHE A 132 -16.64 0.90 -11.81
CA PHE A 132 -15.63 1.77 -12.39
C PHE A 132 -14.57 1.02 -13.20
N THR A 133 -14.03 -0.09 -12.69
CA THR A 133 -12.85 -0.74 -13.27
C THR A 133 -13.15 -1.93 -14.17
N GLY A 134 -14.38 -2.46 -14.11
CA GLY A 134 -14.73 -3.77 -14.68
C GLY A 134 -14.23 -4.97 -13.88
N GLN A 135 -13.44 -4.77 -12.81
CA GLN A 135 -12.83 -5.82 -12.00
C GLN A 135 -13.55 -5.93 -10.64
N ARG A 136 -13.52 -7.12 -10.02
CA ARG A 136 -14.14 -7.36 -8.70
C ARG A 136 -13.13 -7.55 -7.57
N GLU A 137 -11.86 -7.69 -7.90
CA GLU A 137 -10.81 -8.07 -6.97
C GLU A 137 -9.76 -6.97 -6.83
N ASN A 138 -8.91 -7.12 -5.82
CA ASN A 138 -7.76 -6.25 -5.63
C ASN A 138 -6.66 -6.64 -6.60
N ASP A 139 -6.17 -5.69 -7.39
CA ASP A 139 -5.10 -5.96 -8.35
C ASP A 139 -3.88 -5.04 -8.13
N ALA A 140 -2.78 -5.65 -7.66
CA ALA A 140 -1.51 -4.95 -7.48
C ALA A 140 -0.69 -4.83 -8.78
N SER A 141 -1.09 -5.47 -9.88
CA SER A 141 -0.40 -5.40 -11.18
C SER A 141 -0.33 -3.97 -11.71
N ALA A 142 -1.36 -3.15 -11.46
CA ALA A 142 -1.38 -1.75 -11.87
C ALA A 142 -0.28 -0.90 -11.20
N VAL A 143 0.13 -1.26 -9.98
CA VAL A 143 1.29 -0.63 -9.31
C VAL A 143 2.56 -0.97 -10.07
N ALA A 144 2.75 -2.24 -10.41
CA ALA A 144 3.91 -2.70 -11.17
C ALA A 144 3.97 -2.05 -12.56
N ASP A 145 2.84 -1.98 -13.28
CA ASP A 145 2.75 -1.32 -14.60
C ASP A 145 3.13 0.16 -14.54
N TYR A 146 2.65 0.87 -13.52
CA TYR A 146 2.98 2.29 -13.33
C TYR A 146 4.49 2.50 -13.15
N PHE A 147 5.12 1.66 -12.32
CA PHE A 147 6.54 1.78 -11.98
C PHE A 147 7.48 0.96 -12.88
N ALA A 148 6.97 0.27 -13.90
CA ALA A 148 7.77 -0.61 -14.76
C ALA A 148 9.04 0.05 -15.35
N PRO A 149 9.02 1.31 -15.82
CA PRO A 149 10.23 1.97 -16.33
C PRO A 149 11.28 2.19 -15.23
N LEU A 150 10.84 2.59 -14.03
CA LEU A 150 11.73 2.76 -12.89
C LEU A 150 12.29 1.41 -12.42
N ASN A 151 11.46 0.37 -12.36
CA ASN A 151 11.90 -0.97 -11.97
C ASN A 151 12.93 -1.55 -12.96
N THR A 152 12.73 -1.31 -14.26
CA THR A 152 13.70 -1.68 -15.31
C THR A 152 15.03 -0.98 -15.08
N TRP A 153 14.99 0.34 -14.81
CA TRP A 153 16.20 1.11 -14.52
C TRP A 153 16.90 0.65 -13.24
N LEU A 154 16.17 0.45 -12.14
CA LEU A 154 16.71 -0.02 -10.86
C LEU A 154 17.35 -1.41 -10.98
N THR A 155 16.71 -2.33 -11.70
CA THR A 155 17.27 -3.66 -11.99
C THR A 155 18.62 -3.55 -12.71
N ALA A 156 18.78 -2.59 -13.62
CA ALA A 156 20.05 -2.35 -14.29
C ALA A 156 21.11 -1.74 -13.35
N GLN A 157 20.73 -0.77 -12.52
CA GLN A 157 21.64 -0.12 -11.57
C GLN A 157 22.11 -1.06 -10.45
N ASN A 158 21.25 -1.99 -10.04
CA ASN A 158 21.53 -2.91 -8.94
C ASN A 158 22.25 -4.19 -9.38
N ARG A 159 22.70 -4.30 -10.63
CA ARG A 159 23.52 -5.45 -11.05
C ARG A 159 24.79 -5.52 -10.21
N GLY A 160 25.05 -6.70 -9.65
CA GLY A 160 26.20 -6.92 -8.76
C GLY A 160 26.05 -6.29 -7.37
N LYS A 161 24.83 -5.88 -6.98
CA LYS A 161 24.49 -5.50 -5.61
C LYS A 161 23.73 -6.63 -4.93
N ASP A 162 23.92 -6.75 -3.62
CA ASP A 162 23.10 -7.63 -2.79
C ASP A 162 21.78 -6.94 -2.48
N CYS A 163 20.73 -7.34 -3.19
CA CYS A 163 19.38 -6.81 -3.02
C CYS A 163 18.63 -7.62 -1.96
N GLY A 164 18.40 -7.02 -0.80
CA GLY A 164 17.67 -7.64 0.30
C GLY A 164 18.42 -7.49 1.62
N TRP A 165 17.94 -8.19 2.64
CA TRP A 165 18.55 -8.23 3.97
C TRP A 165 18.16 -9.57 4.63
N GLU A 166 18.97 -10.00 5.58
CA GLU A 166 18.65 -11.14 6.43
C GLU A 166 17.77 -10.66 7.60
N ALA A 167 16.68 -11.38 7.87
CA ALA A 167 15.70 -11.06 8.90
C ALA A 167 15.77 -12.03 10.07
#